data_AF-F2CB09-F1
#
_entry.id   AF-F2CB09-F1
#
_cell.length_a   1.000
_cell.length_b   1.000
_cell.length_c   1.000
_cell.angle_alpha   90.00
_cell.angle_beta   90.00
_cell.angle_gamma   90.00
#
_symmetry.space_group_name_H-M   'P 1'
#
loop_
_entity.id
_entity.type
_entity.pdbx_description
1 polymer ?
#
loop_
_entity_poly.entity_id
_entity_poly.type
_entity_poly.pdbx_seq_one_letter_code
_entity_poly.pdbx_strand_id
1 'polypeptide(L)'
;MEEKEDKVINKKFAWILIGSIAALSLVVYLVGINSNGGSKSSGNNLDGTYYVYHRQNNTVIEDNILKIDGETALFKDAFWVKNGDKNEGVMWHVDTKKQVIVVRQTSMHEFPYVLRDGVLTFDNDDYVEKNSETYRKAKKMTEWDYENN
;
A
#
# COMPACT_ATOMS: atom_id res chain seq x y z
N MET A 1 -43.72 51.78 21.62
CA MET A 1 -43.88 50.53 22.40
C MET A 1 -43.69 49.41 21.38
N GLU A 2 -42.54 48.75 21.41
CA GLU A 2 -42.13 47.78 20.40
C GLU A 2 -42.31 46.39 21.04
N GLU A 3 -43.41 45.72 20.72
CA GLU A 3 -43.63 44.33 21.12
C GLU A 3 -42.68 43.44 20.32
N LYS A 4 -41.65 42.91 20.98
CA LYS A 4 -40.84 41.84 20.42
C LYS A 4 -41.66 40.56 20.52
N GLU A 5 -42.14 40.08 19.37
CA GLU A 5 -42.72 38.75 19.24
C GLU A 5 -41.67 37.71 19.66
N ASP A 6 -41.80 37.19 20.87
CA ASP A 6 -41.05 36.01 21.31
C ASP A 6 -41.54 34.81 20.47
N LYS A 7 -40.78 34.49 19.41
CA LYS A 7 -40.97 33.26 18.64
C LYS A 7 -40.73 32.07 19.56
N VAL A 8 -41.79 31.55 20.16
CA VAL A 8 -41.80 30.29 20.90
C VAL A 8 -41.56 29.16 19.89
N ILE A 9 -40.30 28.80 19.67
CA ILE A 9 -39.94 27.64 18.85
C ILE A 9 -40.54 26.42 19.55
N ASN A 10 -41.52 25.80 18.89
CA ASN A 10 -42.22 24.64 19.40
C ASN A 10 -41.19 23.55 19.76
N LYS A 11 -41.19 23.09 21.01
CA LYS A 11 -40.24 22.06 21.51
C LYS A 11 -40.19 20.83 20.59
N LYS A 12 -41.31 20.44 19.98
CA LYS A 12 -41.35 19.33 19.00
C LYS A 12 -40.51 19.62 17.75
N PHE A 13 -40.51 20.87 17.28
CA PHE A 13 -39.72 21.34 16.15
C PHE A 13 -38.22 21.38 16.48
N ALA A 14 -37.87 21.76 17.71
CA ALA A 14 -36.50 21.71 18.21
C ALA A 14 -35.96 20.28 18.29
N TRP A 15 -36.77 19.32 18.79
CA TRP A 15 -36.38 17.90 18.84
C TRP A 15 -36.20 17.28 17.45
N ILE A 16 -37.01 17.66 16.46
CA ILE A 16 -36.85 17.21 15.08
C ILE A 16 -35.54 17.74 14.48
N LEU A 17 -35.23 19.02 14.67
CA LEU A 17 -33.97 19.62 14.19
C LEU A 17 -32.74 18.95 14.79
N ILE A 18 -32.73 18.67 16.10
CA ILE A 18 -31.62 17.99 16.78
C ILE A 18 -31.48 16.55 16.25
N GLY A 19 -32.58 15.83 16.08
CA GLY A 19 -32.57 14.47 15.52
C GLY A 19 -32.03 14.43 14.09
N SER A 20 -32.40 15.39 13.25
CA SER A 20 -31.90 15.51 11.87
C SER A 20 -30.39 15.80 11.82
N ILE A 21 -29.90 16.69 12.69
CA ILE A 21 -28.45 17.00 12.78
C ILE A 21 -27.67 15.77 13.24
N ALA A 22 -28.15 15.05 14.25
CA ALA A 22 -27.49 13.83 14.74
C ALA A 22 -27.43 12.73 13.66
N ALA A 23 -28.52 12.53 12.92
CA ALA A 23 -28.57 11.56 11.82
C ALA A 23 -27.62 11.94 10.67
N LEU A 24 -27.57 13.22 10.28
CA LEU A 24 -26.63 13.69 9.25
C LEU A 24 -25.17 13.55 9.71
N SER A 25 -24.88 13.84 10.97
CA SER A 25 -23.55 13.68 11.56
C SER A 25 -23.10 12.22 11.54
N LEU A 26 -24.02 11.29 11.85
CA LEU A 26 -23.75 9.85 11.80
C LEU A 26 -23.52 9.36 10.36
N VAL A 27 -24.29 9.85 9.38
CA VAL A 27 -24.08 9.53 7.96
C VAL A 27 -22.73 10.07 7.47
N VAL A 28 -22.36 11.30 7.83
CA VAL A 28 -21.04 11.87 7.49
C VAL A 28 -19.91 11.12 8.19
N TYR A 29 -20.08 10.69 9.44
CA TYR A 29 -19.11 9.87 10.16
C TYR A 29 -18.94 8.47 9.54
N LEU A 30 -20.04 7.80 9.17
CA LEU A 30 -20.01 6.49 8.50
C LEU A 30 -19.44 6.59 7.07
N VAL A 31 -19.80 7.63 6.32
CA VAL A 31 -19.22 7.90 4.99
C VAL A 31 -17.75 8.31 5.13
N GLY A 32 -17.39 9.06 6.17
CA GLY A 32 -16.01 9.45 6.49
C GLY A 32 -15.11 8.29 6.88
N ILE A 33 -15.63 7.31 7.63
CA ILE A 33 -14.91 6.06 7.92
C ILE A 33 -14.82 5.18 6.66
N ASN A 34 -15.86 5.11 5.83
CA ASN A 34 -15.78 4.38 4.56
C ASN A 34 -14.93 5.10 3.49
N SER A 35 -14.77 6.42 3.57
CA SER A 35 -13.95 7.20 2.64
C SER A 35 -12.49 7.32 3.08
N ASN A 36 -12.19 7.29 4.38
CA ASN A 36 -10.83 7.11 4.92
C ASN A 36 -10.43 5.62 5.03
N GLY A 37 -11.41 4.72 4.99
CA GLY A 37 -11.25 3.30 4.68
C GLY A 37 -11.29 3.03 3.17
N GLY A 38 -11.09 4.08 2.37
CA GLY A 38 -10.87 4.01 0.94
C GLY A 38 -9.53 3.34 0.62
N SER A 39 -9.39 2.06 0.99
CA SER A 39 -8.88 1.12 -0.01
C SER A 39 -9.88 1.22 -1.16
N LYS A 40 -9.61 2.14 -2.09
CA LYS A 40 -10.08 1.97 -3.45
C LYS A 40 -9.64 0.56 -3.81
N SER A 41 -10.58 -0.37 -3.76
CA SER A 41 -10.51 -1.68 -4.38
C SER A 41 -10.30 -1.47 -5.88
N SER A 42 -9.06 -1.13 -6.23
CA SER A 42 -8.56 -0.88 -7.58
C SER A 42 -7.22 -1.59 -7.80
N GLY A 43 -6.69 -2.33 -6.82
CA GLY A 43 -5.24 -2.54 -6.69
C GLY A 43 -4.75 -3.97 -6.52
N ASN A 44 -5.34 -4.97 -7.20
CA ASN A 44 -4.64 -6.26 -7.38
C ASN A 44 -3.56 -6.16 -8.47
N ASN A 45 -3.47 -5.02 -9.16
CA ASN A 45 -2.40 -4.81 -10.11
C ASN A 45 -1.08 -4.59 -9.34
N LEU A 46 -0.19 -5.57 -9.43
CA LEU A 46 1.16 -5.50 -8.88
C LEU A 46 2.17 -4.99 -9.91
N ASP A 47 1.77 -4.67 -11.14
CA ASP A 47 2.67 -4.22 -12.20
C ASP A 47 3.55 -3.06 -11.74
N GLY A 48 4.85 -3.23 -11.89
CA GLY A 48 5.78 -2.20 -11.46
C GLY A 48 7.20 -2.69 -11.25
N THR A 49 8.04 -1.76 -10.79
CA THR A 49 9.39 -2.06 -10.31
C THR A 49 9.43 -1.77 -8.84
N TYR A 50 9.86 -2.74 -8.06
CA TYR A 50 9.99 -2.66 -6.63
C TYR A 50 11.44 -2.89 -6.24
N TYR A 51 11.81 -2.37 -5.08
CA TYR A 51 13.13 -2.51 -4.50
C TYR A 51 13.01 -3.04 -3.08
N VAL A 52 13.97 -3.87 -2.66
CA VAL A 52 14.02 -4.35 -1.27
C VAL A 52 14.05 -3.15 -0.32
N TYR A 53 13.23 -3.21 0.72
CA TYR A 53 12.97 -2.11 1.65
C TYR A 53 13.11 -2.57 3.10
N HIS A 54 14.13 -2.09 3.79
CA HIS A 54 14.29 -2.31 5.22
C HIS A 54 13.49 -1.26 6.00
N ARG A 55 12.24 -1.59 6.32
CA ARG A 55 11.27 -0.70 6.98
C ARG A 55 11.78 -0.09 8.28
N GLN A 56 12.51 -0.86 9.11
CA GLN A 56 13.04 -0.39 10.40
C GLN A 56 14.05 0.76 10.24
N ASN A 57 14.85 0.71 9.17
CA ASN A 57 15.90 1.68 8.90
C ASN A 57 15.45 2.74 7.88
N ASN A 58 14.23 2.61 7.33
CA ASN A 58 13.72 3.40 6.22
C ASN A 58 14.73 3.46 5.06
N THR A 59 15.27 2.29 4.68
CA THR A 59 16.32 2.16 3.66
C THR A 59 15.84 1.29 2.51
N VAL A 60 16.09 1.74 1.28
CA VAL A 60 15.89 1.00 0.04
C VAL A 60 17.23 0.53 -0.50
N ILE A 61 17.27 -0.74 -0.89
CA ILE A 61 18.41 -1.39 -1.53
C ILE A 61 18.19 -1.33 -3.04
N GLU A 62 18.84 -0.39 -3.73
CA GLU A 62 18.50 -0.06 -5.12
C GLU A 62 19.00 -1.09 -6.15
N ASP A 63 19.94 -1.94 -5.77
CA ASP A 63 20.48 -3.03 -6.56
C ASP A 63 19.83 -4.39 -6.25
N ASN A 64 18.76 -4.41 -5.44
CA ASN A 64 17.87 -5.56 -5.28
C ASN A 64 16.49 -5.23 -5.88
N ILE A 65 16.24 -5.73 -7.08
CA ILE A 65 15.13 -5.29 -7.95
C ILE A 65 14.13 -6.43 -8.15
N LEU A 66 12.86 -6.15 -7.90
CA LEU A 66 11.73 -7.01 -8.25
C LEU A 66 10.87 -6.32 -9.30
N LYS A 67 10.81 -6.87 -10.51
CA LYS A 67 9.95 -6.35 -11.59
C LYS A 67 8.76 -7.27 -11.79
N ILE A 68 7.54 -6.74 -11.68
CA ILE A 68 6.30 -7.48 -11.88
C ILE A 68 5.60 -6.97 -13.15
N ASP A 69 5.16 -7.90 -13.99
CA ASP A 69 4.40 -7.67 -15.23
C ASP A 69 3.36 -8.78 -15.39
N GLY A 70 2.11 -8.46 -15.04
CA GLY A 70 0.99 -9.38 -14.96
C GLY A 70 1.24 -10.52 -13.96
N GLU A 71 1.24 -11.74 -14.49
CA GLU A 71 1.42 -12.97 -13.70
C GLU A 71 2.90 -13.37 -13.54
N THR A 72 3.82 -12.49 -13.93
CA THR A 72 5.26 -12.80 -13.96
C THR A 72 6.03 -11.81 -13.09
N ALA A 73 6.98 -12.31 -12.30
CA ALA A 73 7.88 -11.49 -11.52
C ALA A 73 9.34 -11.90 -11.77
N LEU A 74 10.20 -10.95 -12.11
CA LEU A 74 11.64 -11.14 -12.26
C LEU A 74 12.36 -10.49 -11.07
N PHE A 75 13.00 -11.31 -10.25
CA PHE A 75 13.84 -10.86 -9.16
C PHE A 75 15.31 -10.85 -9.57
N LYS A 76 16.01 -9.76 -9.23
CA LYS A 76 17.46 -9.59 -9.43
C LYS A 76 18.07 -9.10 -8.13
N ASP A 77 18.97 -9.90 -7.56
CA ASP A 77 19.85 -9.47 -6.48
C ASP A 77 20.99 -8.56 -7.00
N ALA A 78 21.83 -8.02 -6.10
CA ALA A 78 22.92 -7.13 -6.49
C ALA A 78 23.94 -7.81 -7.43
N PHE A 79 24.13 -9.13 -7.32
CA PHE A 79 25.01 -9.87 -8.22
C PHE A 79 24.49 -9.85 -9.66
N TRP A 80 23.20 -10.15 -9.85
CA TRP A 80 22.55 -10.12 -11.17
C TRP A 80 22.39 -8.71 -11.73
N VAL A 81 22.22 -7.70 -10.88
CA VAL A 81 22.21 -6.29 -11.32
C VAL A 81 23.58 -5.86 -11.83
N LYS A 82 24.66 -6.30 -11.18
CA LYS A 82 26.04 -5.93 -11.55
C LYS A 82 26.59 -6.70 -12.74
N ASN A 83 26.31 -8.00 -12.83
CA ASN A 83 26.99 -8.90 -13.76
C ASN A 83 26.07 -9.51 -14.82
N GLY A 84 24.75 -9.47 -14.61
CA GLY A 84 23.78 -10.13 -15.47
C GLY A 84 23.16 -9.21 -16.52
N ASP A 85 22.70 -9.80 -17.61
CA ASP A 85 21.93 -9.09 -18.62
C ASP A 85 20.56 -8.62 -18.07
N LYS A 86 19.89 -7.73 -18.81
CA LYS A 86 18.61 -7.12 -18.38
C LYS A 86 17.52 -8.15 -18.06
N ASN A 87 17.57 -9.33 -18.68
CA ASN A 87 16.56 -10.39 -18.55
C ASN A 87 17.04 -11.57 -17.69
N GLU A 88 18.21 -11.46 -17.08
CA GLU A 88 18.75 -12.48 -16.19
C GLU A 88 18.37 -12.20 -14.74
N GLY A 89 18.11 -13.27 -13.99
CA GLY A 89 17.63 -13.25 -12.60
C GLY A 89 16.75 -14.47 -12.31
N VAL A 90 15.99 -14.42 -11.23
CA VAL A 90 15.10 -15.50 -10.81
C VAL A 90 13.66 -15.17 -11.21
N MET A 91 13.06 -16.02 -12.04
CA MET A 91 11.68 -15.88 -12.48
C MET A 91 10.72 -16.53 -11.48
N TRP A 92 9.73 -15.76 -11.04
CA TRP A 92 8.64 -16.17 -10.16
C TRP A 92 7.29 -15.96 -10.85
N HIS A 93 6.25 -16.58 -10.30
CA HIS A 93 4.88 -16.43 -10.77
C HIS A 93 4.03 -15.67 -9.76
N VAL A 94 3.14 -14.82 -10.24
CA VAL A 94 2.22 -14.04 -9.42
C VAL A 94 0.80 -14.54 -9.69
N ASP A 95 0.15 -15.10 -8.68
CA ASP A 95 -1.26 -15.49 -8.73
C ASP A 95 -2.09 -14.47 -7.95
N THR A 96 -2.61 -13.48 -8.67
CA THR A 96 -3.44 -12.40 -8.10
C THR A 96 -4.82 -12.87 -7.68
N LYS A 97 -5.27 -14.06 -8.10
CA LYS A 97 -6.56 -14.65 -7.69
C LYS A 97 -6.44 -15.31 -6.32
N LYS A 98 -5.34 -16.03 -6.09
CA LYS A 98 -4.99 -16.61 -4.78
C LYS A 98 -4.30 -15.62 -3.85
N GLN A 99 -3.83 -14.48 -4.37
CA GLN A 99 -3.04 -13.48 -3.65
C GLN A 99 -1.72 -14.06 -3.12
N VAL A 100 -1.01 -14.82 -3.96
CA VAL A 100 0.28 -15.44 -3.63
C VAL A 100 1.33 -15.17 -4.71
N ILE A 101 2.60 -15.12 -4.29
CA ILE A 101 3.77 -15.19 -5.18
C ILE A 101 4.35 -16.60 -5.07
N VAL A 102 4.51 -17.26 -6.20
CA VAL A 102 5.05 -18.62 -6.29
C VAL A 102 6.51 -18.55 -6.69
N VAL A 103 7.38 -18.90 -5.75
CA VAL A 103 8.83 -18.92 -5.92
C VAL A 103 9.29 -20.35 -6.14
N ARG A 104 10.13 -20.57 -7.15
CA ARG A 104 10.74 -21.87 -7.42
C ARG A 104 12.21 -21.86 -7.00
N GLN A 105 12.47 -22.47 -5.84
CA GLN A 105 13.84 -22.75 -5.36
C GLN A 105 14.15 -24.23 -5.62
N THR A 106 14.38 -25.02 -4.56
CA THR A 106 14.46 -26.48 -4.60
C THR A 106 13.07 -27.13 -4.76
N SER A 107 12.04 -26.48 -4.22
CA SER A 107 10.62 -26.79 -4.40
C SER A 107 9.83 -25.52 -4.75
N MET A 108 8.58 -25.71 -5.20
CA MET A 108 7.63 -24.60 -5.36
C MET A 108 7.08 -24.20 -3.99
N HIS A 109 7.21 -22.93 -3.65
CA HIS A 109 6.65 -22.35 -2.43
C HIS A 109 5.69 -21.22 -2.80
N GLU A 110 4.49 -21.24 -2.21
CA GLU A 110 3.51 -20.16 -2.34
C GLU A 110 3.63 -19.24 -1.12
N PHE A 111 3.88 -17.95 -1.36
CA PHE A 111 3.97 -16.93 -0.33
C PHE A 111 2.79 -15.96 -0.46
N PRO A 112 1.89 -15.89 0.53
CA PRO A 112 0.87 -14.86 0.57
C PRO A 112 1.50 -13.47 0.56
N TYR A 113 0.93 -12.54 -0.20
CA TYR A 113 1.41 -11.17 -0.27
C TYR A 113 0.38 -10.15 0.23
N VAL A 114 0.87 -9.00 0.67
CA VAL A 114 0.07 -7.82 1.01
C VAL A 114 0.66 -6.61 0.30
N LEU A 115 -0.15 -5.85 -0.46
CA LEU A 115 0.23 -4.54 -0.99
C LEU A 115 -0.49 -3.45 -0.19
N ARG A 116 0.27 -2.59 0.49
CA ARG A 116 -0.27 -1.47 1.26
C ARG A 116 0.63 -0.26 1.15
N ASP A 117 0.04 0.89 0.80
CA ASP A 117 0.75 2.18 0.75
C ASP A 117 2.02 2.16 -0.15
N GLY A 118 1.96 1.39 -1.26
CA GLY A 118 3.09 1.21 -2.18
C GLY A 118 4.19 0.27 -1.67
N VAL A 119 3.95 -0.46 -0.58
CA VAL A 119 4.84 -1.49 -0.03
C VAL A 119 4.19 -2.86 -0.21
N LEU A 120 4.87 -3.71 -0.98
CA LEU A 120 4.56 -5.12 -1.18
C LEU A 120 5.33 -5.94 -0.15
N THR A 121 4.63 -6.74 0.66
CA THR A 121 5.22 -7.61 1.68
C THR A 121 4.89 -9.06 1.37
N PHE A 122 5.89 -9.94 1.32
CA PHE A 122 5.74 -11.40 1.23
C PHE A 122 7.05 -12.07 1.69
N ASP A 123 7.00 -13.34 2.10
CA ASP A 123 8.17 -14.09 2.62
C ASP A 123 8.97 -13.37 3.73
N ASN A 124 8.30 -12.56 4.54
CA ASN A 124 8.89 -11.66 5.55
C ASN A 124 9.78 -10.53 5.01
N ASP A 125 9.83 -10.37 3.68
CA ASP A 125 10.51 -9.27 3.02
C ASP A 125 9.52 -8.17 2.62
N ASP A 126 10.03 -6.94 2.63
CA ASP A 126 9.32 -5.74 2.22
C ASP A 126 9.94 -5.20 0.93
N TYR A 127 9.09 -4.83 -0.02
CA TYR A 127 9.48 -4.28 -1.31
C TYR A 127 8.70 -3.00 -1.57
N VAL A 128 9.38 -1.90 -1.86
CA VAL A 128 8.72 -0.61 -2.11
C VAL A 128 8.64 -0.31 -3.60
N GLU A 129 7.48 0.11 -4.07
CA GLU A 129 7.26 0.47 -5.47
C GLU A 129 8.07 1.72 -5.83
N LYS A 130 8.75 1.67 -6.99
CA LYS A 130 9.49 2.79 -7.56
C LYS A 130 8.59 4.01 -7.71
N ASN A 131 9.13 5.18 -7.36
CA ASN A 131 8.43 6.47 -7.40
C ASN A 131 7.27 6.64 -6.40
N SER A 132 6.96 5.66 -5.55
CA SER A 132 6.04 5.84 -4.42
C SER A 132 6.57 6.89 -3.43
N GLU A 133 5.68 7.42 -2.58
CA GLU A 133 6.08 8.38 -1.55
C GLU A 133 7.10 7.79 -0.57
N THR A 134 6.89 6.54 -0.16
CA THR A 134 7.81 5.77 0.69
C THR A 134 9.18 5.64 0.03
N TYR A 135 9.24 5.23 -1.24
CA TYR A 135 10.49 5.16 -1.99
C TYR A 135 11.20 6.52 -2.05
N ARG A 136 10.48 7.61 -2.33
CA ARG A 136 11.07 8.96 -2.41
C ARG A 136 11.67 9.42 -1.07
N LYS A 137 11.05 9.06 0.06
CA LYS A 137 11.48 9.47 1.41
C LYS A 137 12.55 8.57 2.05
N ALA A 138 12.67 7.32 1.60
CA ALA A 138 13.65 6.38 2.14
C ALA A 138 15.11 6.78 1.82
N LYS A 139 16.06 6.34 2.65
CA LYS A 139 17.49 6.37 2.30
C LYS A 139 17.74 5.36 1.18
N LYS A 140 18.62 5.67 0.23
CA LYS A 140 18.99 4.77 -0.87
C LYS A 140 20.40 4.30 -0.67
N MET A 141 20.63 3.00 -0.78
CA MET A 141 21.94 2.37 -0.61
C MET A 141 22.06 1.19 -1.56
N THR A 142 23.30 0.76 -1.82
CA THR A 142 23.57 -0.55 -2.41
C THR A 142 23.50 -1.62 -1.32
N GLU A 143 23.34 -2.88 -1.71
CA GLU A 143 23.41 -4.01 -0.78
C GLU A 143 24.76 -4.02 -0.04
N TRP A 144 25.85 -3.81 -0.77
CA TRP A 144 27.19 -3.71 -0.20
C TRP A 144 27.30 -2.61 0.87
N ASP A 145 26.82 -1.40 0.57
CA ASP A 145 26.88 -0.31 1.55
C ASP A 145 25.98 -0.59 2.76
N TYR A 146 24.88 -1.30 2.58
CA TYR A 146 23.99 -1.66 3.69
C TYR A 146 24.62 -2.70 4.63
N GLU A 147 25.30 -3.72 4.07
CA GLU A 147 25.95 -4.77 4.86
C GLU A 147 27.26 -4.32 5.54
N ASN A 148 27.91 -3.28 5.02
CA ASN A 148 29.23 -2.82 5.49
C ASN A 148 29.19 -1.48 6.25
N ASN A 149 28.00 -0.98 6.60
CA ASN A 149 27.81 0.18 7.50
C ASN A 149 27.34 -0.26 8.89
#